data_AF-A0A2N7PK96-F1
#
_entry.id   AF-A0A2N7PK96-F1
#
_cell.length_a   1.000
_cell.length_b   1.000
_cell.length_c   1.000
_cell.angle_alpha   90.00
_cell.angle_beta   90.00
_cell.angle_gamma   90.00
#
_symmetry.space_group_name_H-M   'P 1'
#
loop_
_entity.id
_entity.type
_entity.pdbx_description
1 polymer ?
#
loop_
_entity_poly.entity_id
_entity_poly.type
_entity_poly.pdbx_seq_one_letter_code
_entity_poly.pdbx_strand_id
1 'polypeptide(L)' 'MKKVGRGVCDFCGEEKPLCYICRKCGFTICQSCLEENPKRFLCASAIAWICPNCSNWETL' A
#
# COMPACT_ATOMS: atom_id res chain seq x y z
N MET A 1 1.98 3.03 12.31
CA MET A 1 1.65 1.59 12.43
C MET A 1 0.65 1.20 11.35
N LYS A 2 1.00 0.27 10.47
CA LYS A 2 0.16 -0.22 9.36
C LYS A 2 -0.85 -1.24 9.90
N LYS A 3 -2.10 -1.21 9.45
CA LYS A 3 -3.10 -2.24 9.82
C LYS A 3 -3.25 -3.18 8.62
N VAL A 4 -3.24 -4.48 8.87
CA VAL A 4 -3.48 -5.50 7.83
C VAL A 4 -4.79 -6.19 8.18
N GLY A 5 -5.69 -6.31 7.20
CA GLY A 5 -6.99 -6.95 7.40
C GLY A 5 -7.77 -7.11 6.09
N ARG A 6 -8.95 -7.73 6.16
CA ARG A 6 -9.84 -7.84 4.99
C ARG A 6 -10.32 -6.46 4.57
N GLY A 7 -10.32 -6.20 3.27
CA GLY A 7 -10.81 -4.94 2.73
C GLY A 7 -10.75 -4.90 1.21
N VAL A 8 -11.36 -3.87 0.64
CA VAL A 8 -11.31 -3.61 -0.79
C VAL A 8 -10.01 -2.90 -1.13
N CYS A 9 -9.29 -3.40 -2.12
CA CYS A 9 -8.10 -2.75 -2.65
C CYS A 9 -8.51 -1.54 -3.48
N ASP A 10 -8.00 -0.36 -3.15
CA ASP A 10 -8.27 0.88 -3.89
C ASP A 10 -7.61 0.86 -5.29
N PHE A 11 -6.60 0.01 -5.48
CA PHE A 11 -5.87 -0.10 -6.74
C PHE A 11 -6.54 -1.03 -7.77
N CYS A 12 -6.97 -2.23 -7.36
CA CYS A 12 -7.64 -3.18 -8.25
C CYS A 12 -9.15 -3.25 -8.08
N GLY A 13 -9.72 -2.62 -7.05
CA GLY A 13 -11.15 -2.64 -6.75
C GLY A 13 -11.67 -3.97 -6.17
N GLU A 14 -10.81 -4.97 -5.96
CA GLU A 14 -11.23 -6.26 -5.45
C GLU A 14 -11.20 -6.34 -3.91
N GLU A 15 -12.18 -7.01 -3.33
CA GLU A 15 -12.15 -7.40 -1.93
C GLU A 15 -11.17 -8.54 -1.72
N LYS A 16 -10.14 -8.31 -0.90
CA LYS A 16 -9.14 -9.32 -0.56
C LYS A 16 -9.08 -9.54 0.95
N PRO A 17 -8.74 -10.76 1.40
CA PRO A 17 -8.65 -11.06 2.82
C PRO A 17 -7.45 -10.38 3.50
N LEU A 18 -6.45 -9.96 2.72
CA LEU A 18 -5.24 -9.30 3.21
C LEU A 18 -4.97 -8.03 2.40
N CYS A 19 -5.38 -6.90 2.98
CA CYS A 19 -5.12 -5.56 2.49
C CYS A 19 -4.30 -4.77 3.51
N TYR A 20 -3.26 -4.09 3.02
CA TYR A 20 -2.49 -3.10 3.75
C TYR A 20 -3.26 -1.79 3.77
N ILE A 21 -3.62 -1.35 4.98
CA ILE A 21 -4.41 -0.16 5.21
C ILE A 21 -3.50 0.92 5.80
N CYS A 22 -3.40 2.05 5.12
CA CYS A 22 -2.72 3.20 5.66
C CYS A 22 -3.63 3.94 6.63
N ARG A 23 -3.19 4.10 7.88
CA ARG A 23 -3.93 4.82 8.92
C ARG A 23 -4.07 6.33 8.65
N LYS A 24 -3.22 6.92 7.80
CA LYS A 24 -3.24 8.37 7.50
C LYS A 24 -4.17 8.72 6.34
N CYS A 25 -3.96 8.09 5.19
CA CYS A 25 -4.72 8.35 3.95
C CYS A 25 -6.00 7.51 3.88
N GLY A 26 -6.14 6.44 4.67
CA GLY A 26 -7.22 5.44 4.51
C GLY A 26 -6.99 4.47 3.34
N PHE A 27 -5.98 4.74 2.50
CA PHE A 27 -5.67 3.95 1.32
C PHE A 27 -5.41 2.48 1.64
N THR A 28 -6.04 1.61 0.86
CA THR A 28 -5.97 0.15 0.98
C THR A 28 -5.35 -0.45 -0.26
N ILE A 29 -4.35 -1.32 -0.08
CA ILE A 29 -3.74 -2.07 -1.19
C ILE A 29 -3.62 -3.54 -0.83
N CYS A 30 -4.02 -4.43 -1.75
CA CYS A 30 -3.83 -5.85 -1.54
C CYS A 30 -2.36 -6.24 -1.70
N GLN A 31 -2.00 -7.38 -1.11
CA GLN A 31 -0.63 -7.90 -1.20
C GLN A 31 -0.20 -8.15 -2.67
N SER A 32 -1.10 -8.65 -3.53
CA SER A 32 -0.79 -8.89 -4.95
C SER A 32 -0.40 -7.60 -5.68
N CYS A 33 -1.22 -6.54 -5.59
CA CYS A 33 -0.90 -5.27 -6.25
C CYS A 33 0.37 -4.62 -5.69
N LEU A 34 0.65 -4.83 -4.40
CA LEU A 34 1.89 -4.40 -3.76
C LEU A 34 3.12 -5.13 -4.35
N GLU A 35 3.05 -6.45 -4.50
CA GLU A 35 4.13 -7.29 -5.02
C GLU A 35 4.32 -7.14 -6.54
N GLU A 36 3.25 -6.84 -7.29
CA GLU A 36 3.34 -6.52 -8.73
C GLU A 36 3.95 -5.14 -9.00
N ASN A 37 3.80 -4.21 -8.06
CA ASN A 37 4.26 -2.81 -8.22
C ASN A 37 5.22 -2.37 -7.11
N PRO A 38 6.32 -3.09 -6.86
CA PRO A 38 7.23 -2.79 -5.76
C PRO A 38 7.90 -1.43 -5.94
N LYS A 39 8.19 -1.01 -7.18
CA LYS A 39 8.78 0.31 -7.45
C LYS A 39 7.85 1.49 -7.13
N ARG A 40 6.53 1.28 -7.14
CA ARG A 40 5.53 2.32 -6.86
C ARG A 40 5.17 2.40 -5.38
N PHE A 41 5.23 1.27 -4.67
CA PHE A 41 4.66 1.15 -3.34
C PHE A 41 5.66 0.67 -2.28
N LEU A 42 6.85 0.21 -2.65
CA LEU A 42 7.90 -0.17 -1.71
C LEU A 42 9.06 0.82 -1.84
N CYS A 43 9.66 1.17 -0.70
CA CYS A 43 10.92 1.92 -0.70
C CYS A 43 12.01 1.13 -1.42
N ALA A 44 13.06 1.79 -1.91
CA ALA A 44 14.17 1.18 -2.67
C ALA A 44 14.80 -0.06 -2.00
N SER A 45 14.70 -0.19 -0.67
CA SER A 45 15.18 -1.37 0.07
C SER A 45 14.13 -2.47 0.31
N ALA A 46 12.93 -2.39 -0.27
CA ALA A 46 11.79 -3.31 -0.09
C ALA A 46 11.31 -3.55 1.36
N ILE A 47 11.98 -2.96 2.36
CA ILE A 47 11.73 -3.13 3.80
C ILE A 47 10.42 -2.45 4.26
N ALA A 48 9.92 -1.47 3.51
CA ALA A 48 8.74 -0.71 3.91
C ALA A 48 7.81 -0.40 2.73
N TRP A 49 6.55 -0.84 2.86
CA TRP A 49 5.43 -0.27 2.10
C TRP A 49 5.27 1.23 2.36
N ILE A 50 5.04 1.99 1.30
CA ILE A 50 4.88 3.43 1.20
C ILE A 50 3.46 3.71 0.66
N CYS A 51 2.63 4.47 1.40
CA CYS A 51 1.34 4.93 0.85
C CYS A 51 1.65 6.00 -0.22
N PRO A 52 1.22 5.80 -1.48
CA PRO A 52 1.45 6.78 -2.56
C PRO A 52 0.80 8.14 -2.24
N ASN A 53 -0.26 8.12 -1.43
CA ASN A 53 -1.04 9.30 -1.05
C ASN A 53 -0.51 10.02 0.21
N CYS A 54 0.42 9.40 0.97
CA CYS A 54 1.00 10.02 2.18
C CYS A 54 2.49 10.29 2.06
N SER A 55 3.21 9.51 1.27
CA SER A 55 4.61 9.77 1.00
C SER A 55 4.70 10.63 -0.24
N ASN A 56 4.84 11.92 0.01
CA ASN A 56 5.27 12.88 -0.99
C ASN A 56 6.62 12.39 -1.54
N TRP A 57 6.68 12.04 -2.82
CA TRP A 57 7.88 11.58 -3.51
C TRP A 57 8.88 12.71 -3.80
N GLU A 58 8.56 13.94 -3.37
CA GLU A 58 9.32 15.17 -3.64
C GLU A 58 10.34 15.54 -2.54
N THR A 59 10.72 14.61 -1.65
CA THR A 59 11.68 14.94 -0.58
C THR A 59 12.66 13.81 -0.26
N LEU A 60 13.23 13.21 -1.30
CA LEU A 60 14.49 12.46 -1.19
C LEU A 60 15.51 13.03 -2.17
#